data_AF-A0A1B6M9J3-F1
#
_entry.id   AF-A0A1B6M9J3-F1
#
_cell.length_a   1.000
_cell.length_b   1.000
_cell.length_c   1.000
_cell.angle_alpha   90.00
_cell.angle_beta   90.00
_cell.angle_gamma   90.00
#
_symmetry.space_group_name_H-M   'P 1'
#
loop_
_entity.id
_entity.type
_entity.pdbx_description
1 polymer ?
#
loop_
_entity_poly.entity_id
_entity_poly.type
_entity_poly.pdbx_seq_one_letter_code
_entity_poly.pdbx_strand_id
1 'polypeptide(L)'
;PRKEHCEGQCSTTLQCGHKCAKRCCDSCSLDDCVVQTRLSVPLPCGHKGVLLPCNLTRKINFIDSTDTEQLVQYCSEPCLEMLKCSHRCSGTCGQCLQGRIHKVCEEDCGNTLICGHSCPVPCREVCPPCQKPCQNKCVHTKCPKKCGEPCTPCKEPCDYECVHSRCTKKCGDLCDKKPCTEPCYLKLPCSHPCVGFCGEPCPPCKQCFPEHYEEFFYTGEETEEDAKWILLNDCKHVIEVTGLEHWLQMDQEGSEIKLKACPKCRHTEPNRYISTTQRYINLVKKTFIDIQAVKVKIFGQVEEIRENRAKLLVQINEISPNEMDGFTDENKENHLFLLYCQLLRDLPVVRNQRRKEIGTQKLCVLMYMVNYLKSVVKRKNEIWNKLNEEAKVKMAVKINSLTGALRERQNKISISEIESFDLELKRIVRFGDLLILESCGEFQPLKTKKEVVQCFRKAEELISRFSRYTSDLDEMVLKAIQELKEAIKSNATLSPKEMKEIHMAMSKNFYGGSSAQGHWFKCPNGHPYVITECGGAMQVAKCPDCGALIGGSDHRYLAGQQLFREMDGATRPAWSSGYDMNNFDLNNLR
;
A
#
# COMPACT_ATOMS: atom_id res chain seq x y z
N PRO A 1 51.90 7.25 -22.06
CA PRO A 1 50.81 6.41 -21.53
C PRO A 1 49.63 6.34 -22.52
N ARG A 2 49.18 5.14 -22.91
CA ARG A 2 47.99 4.96 -23.74
C ARG A 2 46.73 5.23 -22.90
N LYS A 3 45.67 5.76 -23.54
CA LYS A 3 44.40 6.14 -22.87
C LYS A 3 43.80 4.99 -22.04
N GLU A 4 43.93 3.77 -22.53
CA GLU A 4 43.51 2.51 -21.89
C GLU A 4 44.13 2.24 -20.50
N HIS A 5 45.22 2.93 -20.15
CA HIS A 5 45.88 2.81 -18.84
C HIS A 5 45.81 4.10 -18.00
N CYS A 6 45.01 5.08 -18.43
CA CYS A 6 44.90 6.37 -17.74
C CYS A 6 43.80 6.33 -16.68
N GLU A 7 44.20 6.31 -15.41
CA GLU A 7 43.26 6.27 -14.27
C GLU A 7 42.73 7.65 -13.86
N GLY A 8 43.28 8.73 -14.42
CA GLY A 8 42.91 10.11 -14.11
C GLY A 8 41.52 10.49 -14.65
N GLN A 9 41.07 11.71 -14.30
CA GLN A 9 39.78 12.24 -14.76
C GLN A 9 39.78 12.44 -16.29
N CYS A 10 38.69 12.06 -16.95
CA CYS A 10 38.58 12.23 -18.39
C CYS A 10 38.58 13.71 -18.80
N SER A 11 39.41 14.08 -19.77
CA SER A 11 39.49 15.43 -20.33
C SER A 11 38.52 15.67 -21.50
N THR A 12 37.78 14.64 -21.92
CA THR A 12 36.90 14.70 -23.09
C THR A 12 35.68 15.59 -22.80
N THR A 13 35.40 16.52 -23.71
CA THR A 13 34.12 17.25 -23.71
C THR A 13 33.13 16.47 -24.58
N LEU A 14 32.00 16.11 -23.99
CA LEU A 14 30.93 15.37 -24.64
C LEU A 14 30.23 16.26 -25.68
N GLN A 15 29.51 15.65 -26.63
CA GLN A 15 28.75 16.39 -27.66
C GLN A 15 27.64 17.30 -27.09
N CYS A 16 27.32 17.19 -25.80
CA CYS A 16 26.44 18.12 -25.09
C CYS A 16 27.14 19.40 -24.62
N GLY A 17 28.45 19.54 -24.83
CA GLY A 17 29.26 20.67 -24.39
C GLY A 17 29.80 20.54 -22.96
N HIS A 18 29.44 19.48 -22.22
CA HIS A 18 29.89 19.23 -20.85
C HIS A 18 31.13 18.32 -20.79
N LYS A 19 31.97 18.48 -19.77
CA LYS A 19 33.12 17.59 -19.52
C LYS A 19 32.65 16.22 -19.02
N CYS A 20 33.28 15.16 -19.51
CA CYS A 20 33.01 13.80 -19.07
C CYS A 20 33.46 13.60 -17.61
N ALA A 21 32.58 13.05 -16.76
CA ALA A 21 32.87 12.80 -15.35
C ALA A 21 33.56 11.44 -15.09
N LYS A 22 33.69 10.58 -16.12
CA LYS A 22 34.30 9.25 -15.99
C LYS A 22 35.83 9.30 -15.90
N ARG A 23 36.43 8.14 -15.63
CA ARG A 23 37.88 7.94 -15.74
C ARG A 23 38.30 8.00 -17.21
N CYS A 24 39.53 8.41 -17.47
CA CYS A 24 40.05 8.61 -18.82
C CYS A 24 40.11 7.30 -19.63
N CYS A 25 40.31 6.16 -18.96
CA CYS A 25 40.28 4.83 -19.56
C CYS A 25 38.89 4.37 -20.02
N ASP A 26 37.82 4.98 -19.51
CA ASP A 26 36.45 4.56 -19.82
C ASP A 26 35.97 5.17 -21.14
N SER A 27 35.10 4.45 -21.85
CA SER A 27 34.42 4.98 -23.02
C SER A 27 33.46 6.11 -22.61
N CYS A 28 33.54 7.21 -23.35
CA CYS A 28 32.72 8.40 -23.12
C CYS A 28 31.55 8.39 -24.09
N SER A 29 30.34 8.51 -23.57
CA SER A 29 29.10 8.61 -24.33
C SER A 29 28.28 9.81 -23.84
N LEU A 30 27.33 10.25 -24.66
CA LEU A 30 26.37 11.30 -24.28
C LEU A 30 25.51 10.90 -23.08
N ASP A 31 25.25 9.60 -22.91
CA ASP A 31 24.49 9.05 -21.79
C ASP A 31 25.20 9.17 -20.44
N ASP A 32 26.48 9.51 -20.45
CA ASP A 32 27.30 9.66 -19.24
C ASP A 32 27.25 11.07 -18.65
N CYS A 33 26.59 12.01 -19.32
CA CYS A 33 26.55 13.39 -18.88
C CYS A 33 25.54 13.61 -17.73
N VAL A 34 26.04 13.73 -16.50
CA VAL A 34 25.21 13.94 -15.30
C VAL A 34 25.09 15.41 -14.85
N VAL A 35 25.63 16.36 -15.62
CA VAL A 35 25.52 17.80 -15.33
C VAL A 35 24.05 18.21 -15.24
N GLN A 36 23.68 18.94 -14.19
CA GLN A 36 22.31 19.42 -13.96
C GLN A 36 21.94 20.48 -15.00
N THR A 37 20.88 20.22 -15.76
CA THR A 37 20.32 21.13 -16.77
C THR A 37 18.85 21.37 -16.50
N ARG A 38 18.36 22.58 -16.80
CA ARG A 38 16.94 22.91 -16.67
C ARG A 38 16.14 22.24 -17.76
N LEU A 39 15.05 21.60 -17.38
CA LEU A 39 14.07 21.08 -18.32
C LEU A 39 13.33 22.25 -18.98
N SER A 40 13.30 22.24 -20.32
CA SER A 40 12.72 23.30 -21.14
C SER A 40 11.18 23.23 -21.20
N VAL A 41 10.63 22.04 -20.98
CA VAL A 41 9.19 21.76 -21.06
C VAL A 41 8.54 21.81 -19.67
N PRO A 42 7.32 22.38 -19.54
CA PRO A 42 6.58 22.36 -18.29
C PRO A 42 6.16 20.92 -17.96
N LEU A 43 6.36 20.50 -16.71
CA LEU A 43 5.90 19.18 -16.27
C LEU A 43 4.38 19.21 -15.96
N PRO A 44 3.64 18.14 -16.28
CA PRO A 44 2.22 18.02 -15.96
C PRO A 44 1.85 18.16 -14.48
N CYS A 45 2.79 17.93 -13.55
CA CYS A 45 2.59 18.20 -12.12
C CYS A 45 2.57 19.70 -11.75
N GLY A 46 2.74 20.60 -12.73
CA GLY A 46 2.71 22.05 -12.54
C GLY A 46 4.05 22.66 -12.13
N HIS A 47 5.06 21.84 -11.80
CA HIS A 47 6.40 22.30 -11.46
C HIS A 47 7.17 22.78 -12.70
N LYS A 48 7.87 23.91 -12.57
CA LYS A 48 8.61 24.58 -13.64
C LYS A 48 10.09 24.70 -13.28
N GLY A 49 10.96 24.61 -14.29
CA GLY A 49 12.39 24.82 -14.09
C GLY A 49 13.12 23.67 -13.38
N VAL A 50 12.54 22.46 -13.42
CA VAL A 50 13.10 21.25 -12.82
C VAL A 50 14.50 20.99 -13.36
N LEU A 51 15.44 20.72 -12.44
CA LEU A 51 16.82 20.38 -12.76
C LEU A 51 16.95 18.86 -12.87
N LEU A 52 17.39 18.39 -14.04
CA LEU A 52 17.67 17.00 -14.31
C LEU A 52 19.08 16.84 -14.89
N PRO A 53 19.72 15.68 -14.70
CA PRO A 53 20.92 15.29 -15.45
C PRO A 53 20.77 15.53 -16.96
N CYS A 54 21.81 16.05 -17.61
CA CYS A 54 21.79 16.41 -19.03
C CYS A 54 21.47 15.23 -19.96
N ASN A 55 21.98 14.04 -19.64
CA ASN A 55 21.63 12.81 -20.36
C ASN A 55 20.11 12.53 -20.34
N LEU A 56 19.44 12.74 -19.20
CA LEU A 56 17.99 12.60 -19.05
C LEU A 56 17.24 13.76 -19.71
N THR A 57 17.68 15.00 -19.49
CA THR A 57 17.05 16.19 -20.07
C THR A 57 17.05 16.15 -21.59
N ARG A 58 18.15 15.67 -22.20
CA ARG A 58 18.24 15.47 -23.64
C ARG A 58 17.28 14.40 -24.11
N LYS A 59 17.25 13.23 -23.45
CA LYS A 59 16.27 12.18 -23.77
C LYS A 59 14.86 12.74 -23.75
N ILE A 60 14.50 13.45 -22.69
CA ILE A 60 13.17 14.04 -22.51
C ILE A 60 12.83 15.11 -23.56
N ASN A 61 13.77 16.00 -23.89
CA ASN A 61 13.53 17.06 -24.87
C ASN A 61 13.38 16.54 -26.32
N PHE A 62 13.90 15.34 -26.63
CA PHE A 62 13.77 14.68 -27.94
C PHE A 62 12.73 13.56 -27.95
N ILE A 63 12.10 13.27 -26.81
CA ILE A 63 10.97 12.36 -26.73
C ILE A 63 9.77 13.09 -27.34
N ASP A 64 9.41 12.71 -28.56
CA ASP A 64 8.12 12.99 -29.17
C ASP A 64 7.09 12.02 -28.56
N SER A 65 6.92 12.03 -27.22
CA SER A 65 5.96 11.15 -26.56
C SER A 65 4.74 11.92 -26.09
N THR A 66 3.63 11.46 -26.64
CA THR A 66 2.29 11.57 -26.11
C THR A 66 2.13 11.02 -24.68
N ASP A 67 3.18 10.44 -24.05
CA ASP A 67 3.13 9.86 -22.72
C ASP A 67 3.69 10.81 -21.65
N THR A 68 2.94 11.88 -21.43
CA THR A 68 3.28 12.94 -20.46
C THR A 68 3.36 12.45 -19.01
N GLU A 69 2.74 11.32 -18.65
CA GLU A 69 2.80 10.72 -17.31
C GLU A 69 4.23 10.24 -16.96
N GLN A 70 4.97 9.71 -17.92
CA GLN A 70 6.34 9.26 -17.69
C GLN A 70 7.31 10.40 -17.37
N LEU A 71 7.03 11.63 -17.80
CA LEU A 71 7.93 12.76 -17.53
C LEU A 71 7.89 13.17 -16.06
N VAL A 72 6.75 12.98 -15.41
CA VAL A 72 6.52 13.45 -14.04
C VAL A 72 7.27 12.60 -13.01
N GLN A 73 7.61 11.36 -13.35
CA GLN A 73 8.43 10.48 -12.47
C GLN A 73 9.82 11.06 -12.21
N TYR A 74 10.34 11.87 -13.15
CA TYR A 74 11.63 12.51 -13.01
C TYR A 74 11.58 13.82 -12.22
N CYS A 75 10.39 14.33 -11.87
CA CYS A 75 10.28 15.61 -11.16
C CYS A 75 11.09 15.61 -9.86
N SER A 76 12.13 16.44 -9.80
CA SER A 76 13.08 16.54 -8.69
C SER A 76 12.73 17.63 -7.67
N GLU A 77 11.63 18.37 -7.86
CA GLU A 77 11.16 19.36 -6.89
C GLU A 77 10.88 18.71 -5.53
N PRO A 78 11.30 19.32 -4.41
CA PRO A 78 11.13 18.75 -3.08
C PRO A 78 9.66 18.78 -2.65
N CYS A 79 9.19 17.69 -2.03
CA CYS A 79 7.79 17.55 -1.62
C CYS A 79 7.44 18.40 -0.39
N LEU A 80 8.25 18.33 0.68
CA LEU A 80 8.14 19.14 1.91
C LEU A 80 6.82 19.10 2.69
N GLU A 81 5.87 18.25 2.26
CA GLU A 81 4.58 18.06 2.93
C GLU A 81 4.77 17.52 4.37
N MET A 82 3.94 18.00 5.30
CA MET A 82 3.95 17.53 6.68
C MET A 82 3.25 16.17 6.77
N LEU A 83 4.01 15.12 7.07
CA LEU A 83 3.50 13.76 7.25
C LEU A 83 2.78 13.61 8.59
N LYS A 84 1.93 12.57 8.75
CA LYS A 84 1.25 12.28 10.04
C LYS A 84 2.23 12.01 11.19
N CYS A 85 3.46 11.57 10.90
CA CYS A 85 4.54 11.43 11.88
C CYS A 85 5.18 12.77 12.30
N SER A 86 4.62 13.91 11.85
CA SER A 86 5.09 15.28 12.11
C SER A 86 6.47 15.63 11.51
N HIS A 87 7.01 14.77 10.64
CA HIS A 87 8.19 15.08 9.84
C HIS A 87 7.82 15.65 8.48
N ARG A 88 8.69 16.50 7.93
CA ARG A 88 8.58 16.97 6.55
C ARG A 88 9.02 15.87 5.59
N CYS A 89 8.28 15.67 4.50
CA CYS A 89 8.66 14.70 3.50
C CYS A 89 9.98 15.11 2.82
N SER A 90 10.99 14.25 2.92
CA SER A 90 12.31 14.41 2.29
C SER A 90 12.35 13.97 0.83
N GLY A 91 11.23 13.51 0.28
CA GLY A 91 11.14 13.03 -1.10
C GLY A 91 10.96 14.15 -2.11
N THR A 92 11.07 13.79 -3.39
CA THR A 92 10.70 14.67 -4.50
C THR A 92 9.25 14.45 -4.95
N CYS A 93 8.73 15.37 -5.74
CA CYS A 93 7.42 15.25 -6.39
C CYS A 93 7.31 13.94 -7.19
N GLY A 94 8.34 13.55 -7.94
CA GLY A 94 8.37 12.27 -8.66
C GLY A 94 8.31 11.05 -7.73
N GLN A 95 9.14 11.05 -6.68
CA GLN A 95 9.19 9.96 -5.69
C GLN A 95 7.91 9.83 -4.86
N CYS A 96 7.17 10.92 -4.68
CA CYS A 96 5.91 10.95 -3.93
C CYS A 96 4.67 10.73 -4.81
N LEU A 97 4.85 10.31 -6.07
CA LEU A 97 3.78 10.22 -7.07
C LEU A 97 2.92 11.49 -7.08
N GLN A 98 3.57 12.65 -7.09
CA GLN A 98 2.93 13.98 -7.07
C GLN A 98 2.06 14.23 -5.83
N GLY A 99 2.50 13.70 -4.67
CA GLY A 99 1.76 13.81 -3.40
C GLY A 99 0.63 12.79 -3.25
N ARG A 100 0.52 11.82 -4.17
CA ARG A 100 -0.48 10.74 -4.06
C ARG A 100 -0.04 9.68 -3.07
N ILE A 101 1.23 9.30 -3.10
CA ILE A 101 1.84 8.31 -2.18
C ILE A 101 3.24 8.79 -1.84
N HIS A 102 3.42 9.32 -0.63
CA HIS A 102 4.74 9.77 -0.19
C HIS A 102 5.73 8.62 -0.06
N LYS A 103 7.02 8.93 -0.23
CA LYS A 103 8.09 8.02 0.16
C LYS A 103 8.04 7.77 1.67
N VAL A 104 8.60 6.63 2.09
CA VAL A 104 8.73 6.29 3.50
C VAL A 104 9.55 7.37 4.23
N CYS A 105 9.10 7.76 5.42
CA CYS A 105 9.85 8.70 6.26
C CYS A 105 11.19 8.08 6.69
N GLU A 106 12.27 8.81 6.45
CA GLU A 106 13.66 8.38 6.72
C GLU A 106 14.31 9.14 7.89
N GLU A 107 13.58 10.09 8.49
CA GLU A 107 14.03 10.84 9.68
C GLU A 107 14.21 9.93 10.90
N ASP A 108 15.07 10.31 11.83
CA ASP A 108 15.25 9.57 13.07
C ASP A 108 13.96 9.59 13.93
N CYS A 109 13.60 8.43 14.48
CA CYS A 109 12.35 8.33 15.25
C CYS A 109 12.41 9.07 16.59
N GLY A 110 13.60 9.20 17.21
CA GLY A 110 13.80 9.86 18.52
C GLY A 110 13.15 9.15 19.73
N ASN A 111 12.19 8.25 19.52
CA ASN A 111 11.42 7.62 20.59
C ASN A 111 12.19 6.57 21.38
N THR A 112 11.97 6.56 22.71
CA THR A 112 12.39 5.47 23.59
C THR A 112 11.26 4.46 23.74
N LEU A 113 11.53 3.19 23.40
CA LEU A 113 10.55 2.11 23.52
C LEU A 113 10.28 1.77 24.99
N ILE A 114 9.17 1.09 25.28
CA ILE A 114 8.79 0.64 26.64
C ILE A 114 9.87 -0.20 27.35
N CYS A 115 10.79 -0.80 26.59
CA CYS A 115 11.92 -1.54 27.13
C CYS A 115 13.15 -0.66 27.45
N GLY A 116 13.04 0.66 27.35
CA GLY A 116 14.13 1.62 27.55
C GLY A 116 15.15 1.70 26.41
N HIS A 117 14.93 1.01 25.30
CA HIS A 117 15.82 1.09 24.14
C HIS A 117 15.36 2.19 23.19
N SER A 118 16.30 2.95 22.62
CA SER A 118 16.02 3.84 21.50
C SER A 118 15.49 3.05 20.30
N CYS A 119 14.47 3.61 19.63
CA CYS A 119 13.91 3.05 18.41
C CYS A 119 14.99 3.07 17.31
N PRO A 120 15.46 1.91 16.81
CA PRO A 120 16.61 1.84 15.90
C PRO A 120 16.22 1.99 14.43
N VAL A 121 14.96 2.35 14.15
CA VAL A 121 14.44 2.48 12.79
C VAL A 121 14.01 3.92 12.54
N PRO A 122 14.06 4.37 11.27
CA PRO A 122 13.48 5.65 10.90
C PRO A 122 12.02 5.77 11.33
N CYS A 123 11.61 7.02 11.54
CA CYS A 123 10.34 7.43 12.07
C CYS A 123 9.17 6.80 11.32
N ARG A 124 8.16 6.44 12.11
CA ARG A 124 6.90 5.85 11.68
C ARG A 124 5.79 6.46 12.52
N GLU A 125 4.56 6.36 12.02
CA GLU A 125 3.37 6.61 12.84
C GLU A 125 3.38 5.77 14.13
N VAL A 126 3.87 4.51 14.06
CA VAL A 126 3.98 3.62 15.23
C VAL A 126 5.33 2.90 15.24
N CYS A 127 6.01 2.92 16.40
CA CYS A 127 7.29 2.24 16.58
C CYS A 127 7.12 0.71 16.59
N PRO A 128 8.02 -0.04 15.93
CA PRO A 128 7.97 -1.49 15.95
C PRO A 128 8.49 -2.07 17.27
N PRO A 129 8.12 -3.34 17.59
CA PRO A 129 8.71 -4.05 18.71
C PRO A 129 10.24 -4.09 18.64
N CYS A 130 10.89 -3.92 19.78
CA CYS A 130 12.35 -3.91 19.89
C CYS A 130 12.98 -5.21 19.36
N GLN A 131 13.98 -5.08 18.49
CA GLN A 131 14.73 -6.22 17.89
C GLN A 131 16.07 -6.51 18.58
N LYS A 132 16.44 -5.72 19.60
CA LYS A 132 17.64 -5.99 20.42
C LYS A 132 17.44 -7.28 21.24
N PRO A 133 18.53 -7.97 21.65
CA PRO A 133 18.43 -9.10 22.59
C PRO A 133 17.73 -8.69 23.89
N CYS A 134 16.85 -9.54 24.42
CA CYS A 134 16.21 -9.27 25.70
C CYS A 134 17.25 -9.24 26.84
N GLN A 135 17.18 -8.21 27.69
CA GLN A 135 18.06 -8.07 28.85
C GLN A 135 17.51 -8.76 30.11
N ASN A 136 16.27 -9.28 30.06
CA ASN A 136 15.67 -9.97 31.18
C ASN A 136 16.44 -11.24 31.54
N LYS A 137 16.80 -11.37 32.81
CA LYS A 137 17.49 -12.53 33.37
C LYS A 137 17.02 -12.73 34.81
N CYS A 138 17.04 -13.99 35.25
CA CYS A 138 17.01 -14.34 36.66
C CYS A 138 18.28 -15.11 37.01
N VAL A 139 18.42 -15.57 38.24
CA VAL A 139 19.55 -16.41 38.66
C VAL A 139 19.61 -17.75 37.92
N HIS A 140 18.48 -18.23 37.37
CA HIS A 140 18.38 -19.50 36.67
C HIS A 140 18.71 -19.39 35.18
N THR A 141 18.19 -18.35 34.51
CA THR A 141 18.24 -18.27 33.04
C THR A 141 18.24 -16.84 32.53
N LYS A 142 18.79 -16.66 31.32
CA LYS A 142 18.68 -15.43 30.52
C LYS A 142 17.65 -15.64 29.42
N CYS A 143 16.79 -14.65 29.17
CA CYS A 143 15.78 -14.74 28.12
C CYS A 143 16.42 -14.87 26.72
N PRO A 144 16.07 -15.90 25.92
CA PRO A 144 16.65 -16.09 24.59
C PRO A 144 15.93 -15.29 23.48
N LYS A 145 14.81 -14.63 23.78
CA LYS A 145 13.96 -13.94 22.80
C LYS A 145 14.45 -12.53 22.48
N LYS A 146 13.89 -11.90 21.43
CA LYS A 146 14.06 -10.46 21.20
C LYS A 146 13.32 -9.67 22.27
N CYS A 147 13.81 -8.46 22.55
CA CYS A 147 13.31 -7.64 23.65
C CYS A 147 11.82 -7.26 23.48
N GLY A 148 11.36 -7.01 22.26
CA GLY A 148 9.97 -6.69 21.96
C GLY A 148 9.01 -7.89 22.04
N GLU A 149 9.53 -9.12 22.08
CA GLU A 149 8.70 -10.32 22.25
C GLU A 149 8.31 -10.50 23.72
N PRO A 150 7.07 -10.94 24.02
CA PRO A 150 6.67 -11.31 25.36
C PRO A 150 7.59 -12.40 25.95
N CYS A 151 8.14 -12.12 27.12
CA CYS A 151 9.02 -13.01 27.85
C CYS A 151 8.22 -14.14 28.50
N THR A 152 8.77 -15.35 28.50
CA THR A 152 8.18 -16.48 29.22
C THR A 152 8.66 -16.41 30.69
N PRO A 153 7.75 -16.40 31.68
CA PRO A 153 8.12 -16.40 33.10
C PRO A 153 8.92 -17.66 33.49
N CYS A 154 9.86 -17.51 34.42
CA CYS A 154 10.68 -18.62 34.92
C CYS A 154 9.86 -19.53 35.85
N LYS A 155 9.89 -20.85 35.60
CA LYS A 155 9.13 -21.86 36.35
C LYS A 155 9.94 -22.61 37.42
N GLU A 156 11.24 -22.30 37.53
CA GLU A 156 12.12 -22.82 38.57
C GLU A 156 11.66 -22.35 39.97
N PRO A 157 11.96 -23.10 41.04
CA PRO A 157 11.71 -22.64 42.41
C PRO A 157 12.46 -21.34 42.68
N CYS A 158 11.88 -20.42 43.45
CA CYS A 158 12.56 -19.18 43.81
C CYS A 158 13.71 -19.46 44.79
N ASP A 159 14.87 -18.87 44.55
CA ASP A 159 16.07 -18.94 45.39
C ASP A 159 16.08 -17.90 46.52
N TYR A 160 14.97 -17.18 46.73
CA TYR A 160 14.92 -16.12 47.72
C TYR A 160 14.73 -16.70 49.11
N GLU A 161 15.82 -16.78 49.86
CA GLU A 161 15.84 -17.33 51.20
C GLU A 161 16.85 -16.63 52.11
N CYS A 162 16.63 -16.76 53.41
CA CYS A 162 17.56 -16.42 54.48
C CYS A 162 17.29 -17.38 55.65
N VAL A 163 18.12 -17.33 56.69
CA VAL A 163 17.93 -18.19 57.88
C VAL A 163 16.57 -17.99 58.57
N HIS A 164 15.92 -16.85 58.36
CA HIS A 164 14.62 -16.52 58.97
C HIS A 164 13.41 -16.98 58.15
N SER A 165 13.52 -17.05 56.82
CA SER A 165 12.39 -17.38 55.94
C SER A 165 12.82 -17.71 54.51
N ARG A 166 12.00 -18.50 53.79
CA ARG A 166 12.19 -18.93 52.40
C ARG A 166 10.93 -18.68 51.57
N CYS A 167 11.11 -18.24 50.33
CA CYS A 167 10.04 -18.09 49.35
C CYS A 167 9.50 -19.46 48.89
N THR A 168 8.17 -19.61 48.80
CA THR A 168 7.54 -20.88 48.33
C THR A 168 7.09 -20.82 46.88
N LYS A 169 7.15 -19.63 46.25
CA LYS A 169 6.65 -19.37 44.90
C LYS A 169 7.67 -19.72 43.81
N LYS A 170 7.23 -19.72 42.55
CA LYS A 170 8.13 -19.86 41.40
C LYS A 170 8.90 -18.55 41.17
N CYS A 171 10.08 -18.66 40.57
CA CYS A 171 10.96 -17.53 40.31
C CYS A 171 10.29 -16.42 39.49
N GLY A 172 9.39 -16.75 38.56
CA GLY A 172 8.64 -15.77 37.76
C GLY A 172 7.48 -15.09 38.49
N ASP A 173 6.98 -15.66 39.59
CA ASP A 173 5.83 -15.14 40.33
C ASP A 173 6.26 -14.12 41.39
N LEU A 174 5.34 -13.31 41.89
CA LEU A 174 5.63 -12.44 43.05
C LEU A 174 6.00 -13.30 44.27
N CYS A 175 7.12 -12.96 44.90
CA CYS A 175 7.61 -13.66 46.09
C CYS A 175 6.67 -13.38 47.28
N ASP A 176 6.37 -14.43 48.04
CA ASP A 176 5.65 -14.36 49.32
C ASP A 176 6.57 -13.97 50.49
N LYS A 177 7.88 -14.19 50.36
CA LYS A 177 8.90 -13.72 51.30
C LYS A 177 9.07 -12.19 51.23
N LYS A 178 8.98 -11.53 52.39
CA LYS A 178 9.31 -10.10 52.58
C LYS A 178 10.84 -9.90 52.73
N PRO A 179 11.36 -8.68 52.43
CA PRO A 179 12.74 -8.32 52.75
C PRO A 179 13.07 -8.57 54.21
N CYS A 180 14.24 -9.14 54.47
CA CYS A 180 14.71 -9.34 55.84
C CYS A 180 15.23 -8.02 56.38
N THR A 181 14.79 -7.64 57.58
CA THR A 181 15.21 -6.41 58.27
C THR A 181 16.31 -6.67 59.30
N GLU A 182 16.64 -7.93 59.55
CA GLU A 182 17.69 -8.31 60.50
C GLU A 182 19.08 -7.97 59.94
N PRO A 183 19.99 -7.42 60.75
CA PRO A 183 21.36 -7.13 60.32
C PRO A 183 22.10 -8.42 59.96
N CYS A 184 23.10 -8.31 59.08
CA CYS A 184 23.95 -9.45 58.76
C CYS A 184 24.88 -9.79 59.94
N TYR A 185 24.80 -11.03 60.42
CA TYR A 185 25.62 -11.54 61.53
C TYR A 185 27.02 -12.02 61.10
N LEU A 186 27.36 -11.94 59.81
CA LEU A 186 28.65 -12.39 59.29
C LEU A 186 29.74 -11.36 59.56
N LYS A 187 30.91 -11.84 59.98
CA LYS A 187 32.17 -11.07 59.95
C LYS A 187 32.82 -11.23 58.60
N LEU A 188 33.26 -10.12 58.01
CA LEU A 188 33.96 -10.11 56.73
C LEU A 188 35.35 -10.75 56.88
N PRO A 189 36.04 -11.15 55.79
CA PRO A 189 37.39 -11.72 55.86
C PRO A 189 38.42 -10.83 56.58
N CYS A 190 38.21 -9.51 56.55
CA CYS A 190 39.00 -8.53 57.30
C CYS A 190 38.61 -8.39 58.79
N SER A 191 37.77 -9.28 59.31
CA SER A 191 37.23 -9.33 60.69
C SER A 191 36.27 -8.19 61.10
N HIS A 192 36.05 -7.20 60.24
CA HIS A 192 35.05 -6.14 60.48
C HIS A 192 33.60 -6.64 60.31
N PRO A 193 32.64 -6.04 61.03
CA PRO A 193 31.22 -6.37 60.91
C PRO A 193 30.65 -5.96 59.54
N CYS A 194 29.69 -6.74 59.04
CA CYS A 194 28.97 -6.42 57.81
C CYS A 194 27.95 -5.30 58.04
N VAL A 195 27.85 -4.36 57.10
CA VAL A 195 26.89 -3.23 57.12
C VAL A 195 25.60 -3.50 56.34
N GLY A 196 25.39 -4.75 55.90
CA GLY A 196 24.21 -5.17 55.13
C GLY A 196 23.19 -5.94 55.96
N PHE A 197 22.18 -6.48 55.28
CA PHE A 197 21.12 -7.29 55.86
C PHE A 197 21.35 -8.80 55.74
N CYS A 198 20.70 -9.57 56.60
CA CYS A 198 20.74 -11.02 56.57
C CYS A 198 20.19 -11.60 55.25
N GLY A 199 20.90 -12.58 54.68
CA GLY A 199 20.52 -13.26 53.44
C GLY A 199 20.86 -12.49 52.16
N GLU A 200 21.47 -11.31 52.27
CA GLU A 200 21.92 -10.52 51.12
C GLU A 200 23.44 -10.64 50.92
N PRO A 201 23.95 -10.46 49.69
CA PRO A 201 25.38 -10.40 49.44
C PRO A 201 26.02 -9.30 50.29
N CYS A 202 27.02 -9.68 51.08
CA CYS A 202 27.73 -8.73 51.92
C CYS A 202 28.51 -7.73 51.04
N PRO A 203 28.33 -6.40 51.24
CA PRO A 203 29.14 -5.40 50.53
C PRO A 203 30.62 -5.48 50.95
N PRO A 204 31.55 -4.91 50.15
CA PRO A 204 32.93 -4.69 50.55
C PRO A 204 33.02 -4.01 51.92
N CYS A 205 34.07 -4.27 52.70
CA CYS A 205 34.15 -3.69 54.05
C CYS A 205 34.26 -2.15 54.02
N LYS A 206 33.32 -1.43 54.68
CA LYS A 206 33.33 0.04 54.80
C LYS A 206 34.62 0.61 55.39
N GLN A 207 35.23 -0.09 56.36
CA GLN A 207 36.47 0.37 57.00
C GLN A 207 37.72 0.14 56.14
N CYS A 208 37.73 -0.93 55.34
CA CYS A 208 38.88 -1.25 54.48
C CYS A 208 38.79 -0.60 53.09
N PHE A 209 37.57 -0.38 52.59
CA PHE A 209 37.27 0.13 51.25
C PHE A 209 36.21 1.25 51.32
N PRO A 210 36.49 2.36 52.01
CA PRO A 210 35.54 3.48 52.15
C PRO A 210 35.14 4.10 50.81
N GLU A 211 35.96 4.00 49.77
CA GLU A 211 35.70 4.52 48.42
C GLU A 211 34.45 3.93 47.75
N HIS A 212 33.98 2.75 48.18
CA HIS A 212 32.74 2.17 47.64
C HIS A 212 31.47 2.79 48.22
N TYR A 213 31.61 3.59 49.29
CA TYR A 213 30.51 4.14 50.09
C TYR A 213 30.23 5.61 49.78
N GLU A 214 30.60 6.07 48.59
CA GLU A 214 30.27 7.42 48.12
C GLU A 214 28.75 7.68 48.16
N GLU A 215 28.40 8.79 48.83
CA GLU A 215 27.06 9.29 49.06
C GLU A 215 26.47 9.86 47.77
N PHE A 216 25.34 9.28 47.33
CA PHE A 216 24.66 9.69 46.10
C PHE A 216 23.29 10.32 46.37
N PHE A 217 22.72 10.07 47.55
CA PHE A 217 21.42 10.57 47.97
C PHE A 217 21.64 11.45 49.20
N TYR A 218 21.21 12.70 49.14
CA TYR A 218 21.29 13.65 50.26
C TYR A 218 20.02 13.55 51.11
N THR A 219 19.80 12.39 51.73
CA THR A 219 18.62 12.10 52.54
C THR A 219 18.82 12.43 54.02
N GLY A 220 20.05 12.71 54.45
CA GLY A 220 20.45 12.96 55.85
C GLY A 220 20.69 11.69 56.66
N GLU A 221 19.98 10.60 56.37
CA GLU A 221 20.04 9.29 57.06
C GLU A 221 21.34 8.52 56.76
N GLU A 222 22.02 8.82 55.65
CA GLU A 222 23.26 8.19 55.22
C GLU A 222 24.46 8.44 56.16
N THR A 223 24.36 9.45 57.01
CA THR A 223 25.39 9.86 57.98
C THR A 223 25.26 9.16 59.33
N GLU A 224 24.18 8.38 59.53
CA GLU A 224 23.94 7.64 60.77
C GLU A 224 24.91 6.45 60.91
N GLU A 225 25.37 6.18 62.14
CA GLU A 225 26.36 5.12 62.41
C GLU A 225 25.84 3.71 62.09
N ASP A 226 24.52 3.51 62.07
CA ASP A 226 23.83 2.25 61.82
C ASP A 226 23.25 2.12 60.40
N ALA A 227 23.50 3.11 59.52
CA ALA A 227 23.06 3.12 58.14
C ALA A 227 23.37 1.80 57.41
N LYS A 228 22.39 1.28 56.67
CA LYS A 228 22.47 -0.02 56.00
C LYS A 228 22.78 0.12 54.52
N TRP A 229 23.65 -0.76 54.03
CA TRP A 229 24.14 -0.72 52.67
C TRP A 229 23.96 -2.06 51.98
N ILE A 230 23.69 -1.99 50.68
CA ILE A 230 23.40 -3.16 49.86
C ILE A 230 24.31 -3.21 48.64
N LEU A 231 24.69 -4.44 48.29
CA LEU A 231 25.44 -4.72 47.07
C LEU A 231 24.49 -5.23 45.98
N LEU A 232 24.29 -4.44 44.93
CA LEU A 232 23.43 -4.85 43.82
C LEU A 232 24.03 -6.04 43.06
N ASN A 233 23.26 -7.11 42.89
CA ASN A 233 23.74 -8.33 42.22
C ASN A 233 24.13 -8.09 40.76
N ASP A 234 23.43 -7.17 40.08
CA ASP A 234 23.50 -6.93 38.65
C ASP A 234 24.70 -6.07 38.22
N CYS A 235 25.08 -5.08 39.03
CA CYS A 235 26.15 -4.12 38.72
C CYS A 235 27.29 -4.08 39.74
N LYS A 236 27.13 -4.72 40.91
CA LYS A 236 28.08 -4.69 42.04
C LYS A 236 28.33 -3.30 42.63
N HIS A 237 27.44 -2.35 42.38
CA HIS A 237 27.46 -1.07 43.08
C HIS A 237 26.91 -1.23 44.51
N VAL A 238 27.59 -0.55 45.43
CA VAL A 238 27.19 -0.39 46.83
C VAL A 238 26.40 0.90 46.95
N ILE A 239 25.20 0.80 47.54
CA ILE A 239 24.26 1.90 47.68
C ILE A 239 23.58 1.80 49.04
N GLU A 240 23.33 2.94 49.67
CA GLU A 240 22.54 3.08 50.87
C GLU A 240 21.06 2.71 50.56
N VAL A 241 20.40 2.06 51.51
CA VAL A 241 19.10 1.41 51.31
C VAL A 241 17.95 2.39 51.26
N THR A 242 17.86 3.37 52.16
CA THR A 242 16.73 4.31 52.23
C THR A 242 16.72 5.24 51.01
N GLY A 243 17.88 5.74 50.60
CA GLY A 243 18.09 6.50 49.38
C GLY A 243 17.76 5.69 48.12
N LEU A 244 18.14 4.41 48.06
CA LEU A 244 17.76 3.56 46.93
C LEU A 244 16.25 3.26 46.92
N GLU A 245 15.64 3.02 48.08
CA GLU A 245 14.19 2.81 48.19
C GLU A 245 13.43 4.05 47.72
N HIS A 246 13.85 5.25 48.16
CA HIS A 246 13.31 6.50 47.67
C HIS A 246 13.43 6.58 46.15
N TRP A 247 14.63 6.40 45.58
CA TRP A 247 14.86 6.40 44.13
C TRP A 247 13.97 5.42 43.36
N LEU A 248 13.80 4.21 43.88
CA LEU A 248 12.98 3.18 43.25
C LEU A 248 11.48 3.46 43.37
N GLN A 249 11.06 4.25 44.36
CA GLN A 249 9.70 4.72 44.59
C GLN A 249 9.41 6.08 43.95
N MET A 250 10.43 6.85 43.56
CA MET A 250 10.32 8.11 42.82
C MET A 250 9.82 7.88 41.38
N ASP A 251 8.86 6.97 41.14
CA ASP A 251 8.08 6.97 39.90
C ASP A 251 7.22 8.26 39.86
N GLN A 252 7.92 9.34 39.49
CA GLN A 252 7.61 10.53 38.70
C GLN A 252 6.12 10.82 38.48
N GLU A 253 5.71 12.06 38.71
CA GLU A 253 4.39 12.67 38.44
C GLU A 253 3.90 12.60 36.97
N GLY A 254 4.40 11.67 36.16
CA GLY A 254 3.93 11.34 34.83
C GLY A 254 3.93 9.83 34.61
N SER A 255 2.80 9.31 34.16
CA SER A 255 2.36 7.91 34.00
C SER A 255 3.25 6.95 33.17
N GLU A 256 4.58 7.06 33.20
CA GLU A 256 5.50 6.27 32.37
C GLU A 256 6.06 5.05 33.12
N ILE A 257 5.70 3.85 32.66
CA ILE A 257 6.26 2.58 33.15
C ILE A 257 7.74 2.47 32.71
N LYS A 258 8.67 2.51 33.68
CA LYS A 258 10.13 2.41 33.43
C LYS A 258 10.76 1.25 34.19
N LEU A 259 11.69 0.54 33.54
CA LEU A 259 12.49 -0.49 34.21
C LEU A 259 13.30 0.12 35.36
N LYS A 260 13.31 -0.57 36.51
CA LYS A 260 14.05 -0.17 37.69
C LYS A 260 15.55 -0.31 37.45
N ALA A 261 16.26 0.81 37.44
CA ALA A 261 17.68 0.88 37.12
C ALA A 261 18.53 1.35 38.30
N CYS A 262 19.79 0.90 38.33
CA CYS A 262 20.76 1.39 39.29
C CYS A 262 21.08 2.87 39.03
N PRO A 263 21.00 3.76 40.03
CA PRO A 263 21.28 5.19 39.86
C PRO A 263 22.72 5.46 39.36
N LYS A 264 23.70 4.73 39.91
CA LYS A 264 25.12 4.79 39.49
C LYS A 264 25.35 4.27 38.06
N CYS A 265 24.42 3.52 37.47
CA CYS A 265 24.54 3.00 36.10
C CYS A 265 23.71 3.78 35.07
N ARG A 266 22.92 4.78 35.48
CA ARG A 266 21.93 5.45 34.61
C ARG A 266 22.56 6.08 33.36
N HIS A 267 23.82 6.49 33.45
CA HIS A 267 24.59 7.11 32.35
C HIS A 267 25.59 6.16 31.68
N THR A 268 25.58 4.88 32.03
CA THR A 268 26.43 3.87 31.38
C THR A 268 25.66 3.19 30.26
N GLU A 269 26.30 2.98 29.10
CA GLU A 269 25.76 2.19 27.99
C GLU A 269 26.33 0.76 28.06
N PRO A 270 25.51 -0.29 28.23
CA PRO A 270 24.05 -0.26 28.43
C PRO A 270 23.66 0.04 29.88
N ASN A 271 22.52 0.73 30.07
CA ASN A 271 21.97 1.00 31.40
C ASN A 271 21.71 -0.34 32.12
N ARG A 272 22.24 -0.50 33.35
CA ARG A 272 22.12 -1.76 34.10
C ARG A 272 20.87 -1.75 34.97
N TYR A 273 19.87 -2.52 34.54
CA TYR A 273 18.63 -2.74 35.26
C TYR A 273 18.82 -3.69 36.44
N ILE A 274 18.09 -3.41 37.53
CA ILE A 274 18.02 -4.30 38.70
C ILE A 274 17.09 -5.45 38.34
N SER A 275 17.61 -6.68 38.35
CA SER A 275 16.86 -7.88 37.94
C SER A 275 17.04 -9.07 38.87
N THR A 276 18.16 -9.13 39.59
CA THR A 276 18.54 -10.28 40.43
C THR A 276 18.76 -9.93 41.90
N THR A 277 18.61 -8.66 42.27
CA THR A 277 18.73 -8.22 43.66
C THR A 277 17.44 -8.56 44.42
N GLN A 278 17.53 -9.50 45.36
CA GLN A 278 16.36 -10.15 45.96
C GLN A 278 15.48 -9.21 46.79
N ARG A 279 16.05 -8.26 47.55
CA ARG A 279 15.30 -7.24 48.32
C ARG A 279 14.23 -6.54 47.51
N TYR A 280 14.57 -6.14 46.28
CA TYR A 280 13.69 -5.37 45.40
C TYR A 280 12.97 -6.23 44.36
N ILE A 281 13.05 -7.57 44.46
CA ILE A 281 12.57 -8.47 43.41
C ILE A 281 11.07 -8.31 43.15
N ASN A 282 10.27 -8.07 44.18
CA ASN A 282 8.83 -7.87 44.03
C ASN A 282 8.51 -6.55 43.32
N LEU A 283 9.26 -5.49 43.60
CA LEU A 283 9.10 -4.21 42.90
C LEU A 283 9.47 -4.35 41.42
N VAL A 284 10.61 -4.97 41.13
CA VAL A 284 11.07 -5.25 39.76
C VAL A 284 10.06 -6.13 39.01
N LYS A 285 9.55 -7.19 39.64
CA LYS A 285 8.57 -8.10 39.05
C LYS A 285 7.25 -7.41 38.72
N LYS A 286 6.74 -6.53 39.60
CA LYS A 286 5.53 -5.73 39.34
C LYS A 286 5.70 -4.87 38.08
N THR A 287 6.76 -4.05 38.04
CA THR A 287 7.09 -3.23 36.86
C THR A 287 7.27 -4.09 35.60
N PHE A 288 7.91 -5.25 35.74
CA PHE A 288 8.11 -6.16 34.62
C PHE A 288 6.79 -6.75 34.09
N ILE A 289 5.83 -7.09 34.97
CA ILE A 289 4.49 -7.56 34.59
C ILE A 289 3.77 -6.48 33.76
N ASP A 290 3.82 -5.23 34.19
CA ASP A 290 3.21 -4.11 33.45
C ASP A 290 3.86 -3.94 32.06
N ILE A 291 5.19 -4.02 31.99
CA ILE A 291 5.92 -3.99 30.72
C ILE A 291 5.53 -5.18 29.83
N GLN A 292 5.37 -6.38 30.39
CA GLN A 292 4.93 -7.54 29.61
C GLN A 292 3.51 -7.35 29.07
N ALA A 293 2.60 -6.77 29.86
CA ALA A 293 1.25 -6.46 29.39
C ALA A 293 1.27 -5.48 28.21
N VAL A 294 2.11 -4.45 28.25
CA VAL A 294 2.30 -3.52 27.13
C VAL A 294 2.95 -4.22 25.92
N LYS A 295 3.97 -5.06 26.14
CA LYS A 295 4.60 -5.84 25.07
C LYS A 295 3.60 -6.76 24.37
N VAL A 296 2.71 -7.42 25.10
CA VAL A 296 1.66 -8.26 24.52
C VAL A 296 0.68 -7.42 23.70
N LYS A 297 0.31 -6.21 24.16
CA LYS A 297 -0.56 -5.30 23.38
C LYS A 297 0.10 -4.83 22.07
N ILE A 298 1.39 -4.51 22.09
CA ILE A 298 2.12 -4.02 20.90
C ILE A 298 2.49 -5.17 19.95
N PHE A 299 2.96 -6.30 20.48
CA PHE A 299 3.37 -7.45 19.69
C PHE A 299 2.18 -8.28 19.19
N GLY A 300 1.10 -8.35 19.97
CA GLY A 300 -0.05 -9.21 19.74
C GLY A 300 0.04 -10.59 20.37
N GLN A 301 -1.07 -11.32 20.30
CA GLN A 301 -1.15 -12.71 20.76
C GLN A 301 -0.55 -13.65 19.69
N VAL A 302 0.44 -14.45 20.09
CA VAL A 302 1.21 -15.28 19.15
C VAL A 302 0.33 -16.30 18.42
N GLU A 303 -0.61 -16.95 19.13
CA GLU A 303 -1.46 -17.96 18.51
C GLU A 303 -2.47 -17.34 17.53
N GLU A 304 -3.08 -16.20 17.87
CA GLU A 304 -3.95 -15.45 16.96
C GLU A 304 -3.19 -15.00 15.70
N ILE A 305 -1.95 -14.54 15.86
CA ILE A 305 -1.09 -14.17 14.74
C ILE A 305 -0.84 -15.38 13.82
N ARG A 306 -0.55 -16.55 14.39
CA ARG A 306 -0.31 -17.78 13.61
C ARG A 306 -1.57 -18.24 12.87
N GLU A 307 -2.73 -18.21 13.53
CA GLU A 307 -4.00 -18.55 12.90
C GLU A 307 -4.30 -17.63 11.71
N ASN A 308 -4.13 -16.32 11.88
CA ASN A 308 -4.34 -15.35 10.81
C ASN A 308 -3.36 -15.55 9.66
N ARG A 309 -2.09 -15.89 9.94
CA ARG A 309 -1.12 -16.24 8.89
C ARG A 309 -1.54 -17.48 8.11
N ALA A 310 -2.05 -18.51 8.78
CA ALA A 310 -2.54 -19.72 8.13
C ALA A 310 -3.75 -19.40 7.22
N LYS A 311 -4.71 -18.61 7.72
CA LYS A 311 -5.86 -18.13 6.93
C LYS A 311 -5.41 -17.35 5.69
N LEU A 312 -4.47 -16.42 5.85
CA LEU A 312 -3.92 -15.64 4.73
C LEU A 312 -3.18 -16.52 3.71
N LEU A 313 -2.46 -17.54 4.17
CA LEU A 313 -1.75 -18.46 3.29
C LEU A 313 -2.73 -19.29 2.44
N VAL A 314 -3.84 -19.75 3.03
CA VAL A 314 -4.92 -20.42 2.27
C VAL A 314 -5.46 -19.48 1.19
N GLN A 315 -5.80 -18.24 1.55
CA GLN A 315 -6.31 -17.27 0.58
C GLN A 315 -5.35 -16.94 -0.56
N ILE A 316 -4.03 -16.98 -0.31
CA ILE A 316 -3.04 -16.78 -1.37
C ILE A 316 -2.92 -18.00 -2.26
N ASN A 317 -2.96 -19.21 -1.70
CA ASN A 317 -2.89 -20.45 -2.48
C ASN A 317 -4.12 -20.69 -3.35
N GLU A 318 -5.25 -20.03 -3.08
CA GLU A 318 -6.44 -20.03 -3.95
C GLU A 318 -6.22 -19.28 -5.27
N ILE A 319 -5.23 -18.36 -5.33
CA ILE A 319 -4.94 -17.56 -6.52
C ILE A 319 -4.00 -18.35 -7.43
N SER A 320 -4.42 -18.59 -8.68
CA SER A 320 -3.55 -19.22 -9.66
C SER A 320 -2.47 -18.25 -10.18
N PRO A 321 -1.20 -18.68 -10.33
CA PRO A 321 -0.14 -17.88 -10.91
C PRO A 321 -0.52 -17.21 -12.24
N ASN A 322 -1.26 -17.93 -13.10
CA ASN A 322 -1.65 -17.47 -14.43
C ASN A 322 -2.66 -16.30 -14.38
N GLU A 323 -3.38 -16.14 -13.27
CA GLU A 323 -4.28 -14.99 -13.08
C GLU A 323 -3.50 -13.66 -13.00
N MET A 324 -2.19 -13.71 -12.81
CA MET A 324 -1.32 -12.53 -12.81
C MET A 324 -0.58 -12.31 -14.15
N ASP A 325 -0.88 -13.09 -15.20
CA ASP A 325 -0.25 -12.92 -16.51
C ASP A 325 -0.65 -11.59 -17.18
N GLY A 326 0.25 -11.00 -17.97
CA GLY A 326 -0.03 -9.77 -18.72
C GLY A 326 0.15 -8.47 -17.93
N PHE A 327 0.66 -8.52 -16.69
CA PHE A 327 1.05 -7.35 -15.89
C PHE A 327 2.56 -7.05 -15.98
N THR A 328 3.14 -7.00 -17.18
CA THR A 328 4.57 -6.71 -17.37
C THR A 328 4.79 -5.22 -17.63
N ASP A 329 5.81 -4.62 -17.00
CA ASP A 329 6.29 -3.27 -17.37
C ASP A 329 7.27 -3.31 -18.56
N GLU A 330 7.83 -2.14 -18.89
CA GLU A 330 8.87 -1.94 -19.91
C GLU A 330 10.16 -2.74 -19.61
N ASN A 331 10.45 -3.01 -18.33
CA ASN A 331 11.56 -3.87 -17.88
C ASN A 331 11.20 -5.37 -17.90
N LYS A 332 9.97 -5.73 -18.31
CA LYS A 332 9.39 -7.07 -18.28
C LYS A 332 9.25 -7.67 -16.87
N GLU A 333 9.30 -6.84 -15.83
CA GLU A 333 8.99 -7.25 -14.47
C GLU A 333 7.47 -7.24 -14.24
N ASN A 334 6.99 -8.31 -13.62
CA ASN A 334 5.61 -8.41 -13.17
C ASN A 334 5.58 -8.26 -11.64
N HIS A 335 5.43 -7.01 -11.17
CA HIS A 335 5.40 -6.70 -9.74
C HIS A 335 4.23 -7.38 -9.03
N LEU A 336 3.12 -7.68 -9.73
CA LEU A 336 2.01 -8.44 -9.16
C LEU A 336 2.40 -9.88 -8.84
N PHE A 337 3.05 -10.56 -9.79
CA PHE A 337 3.61 -11.90 -9.57
C PHE A 337 4.72 -11.90 -8.52
N LEU A 338 5.61 -10.89 -8.53
CA LEU A 338 6.66 -10.77 -7.52
C LEU A 338 6.11 -10.51 -6.11
N LEU A 339 4.99 -9.79 -5.99
CA LEU A 339 4.27 -9.61 -4.72
C LEU A 339 3.70 -10.95 -4.24
N TYR A 340 3.06 -11.72 -5.12
CA TYR A 340 2.59 -13.07 -4.81
C TYR A 340 3.72 -13.98 -4.30
N CYS A 341 4.86 -14.01 -5.00
CA CYS A 341 6.03 -14.76 -4.55
C CYS A 341 6.57 -14.28 -3.19
N GLN A 342 6.53 -12.97 -2.93
CA GLN A 342 6.93 -12.41 -1.64
C GLN A 342 6.00 -12.87 -0.51
N LEU A 343 4.68 -12.83 -0.73
CA LEU A 343 3.68 -13.27 0.25
C LEU A 343 3.83 -14.76 0.59
N LEU A 344 4.02 -15.62 -0.42
CA LEU A 344 4.28 -17.05 -0.22
C LEU A 344 5.54 -17.33 0.60
N ARG A 345 6.56 -16.47 0.55
CA ARG A 345 7.78 -16.61 1.36
C ARG A 345 7.65 -16.08 2.79
N ASP A 346 6.77 -15.11 3.03
CA ASP A 346 6.69 -14.38 4.30
C ASP A 346 5.53 -14.84 5.20
N LEU A 347 4.43 -15.35 4.62
CA LEU A 347 3.30 -15.87 5.37
C LEU A 347 3.61 -17.15 6.18
N PRO A 348 4.37 -18.14 5.68
CA PRO A 348 4.66 -19.37 6.43
C PRO A 348 5.36 -19.13 7.77
N VAL A 349 4.86 -19.74 8.84
CA VAL A 349 5.42 -19.64 10.21
C VAL A 349 6.80 -20.26 10.30
N VAL A 350 7.00 -21.38 9.60
CA VAL A 350 8.28 -22.10 9.53
C VAL A 350 8.94 -21.78 8.20
N ARG A 351 10.17 -21.27 8.27
CA ARG A 351 11.01 -21.00 7.09
C ARG A 351 12.39 -21.55 7.34
N ASN A 352 12.92 -22.35 6.42
CA ASN A 352 14.23 -23.00 6.54
C ASN A 352 14.40 -23.73 7.89
N GLN A 353 13.38 -24.51 8.28
CA GLN A 353 13.33 -25.28 9.53
C GLN A 353 13.37 -24.43 10.82
N ARG A 354 13.25 -23.09 10.72
CA ARG A 354 13.21 -22.19 11.87
C ARG A 354 11.85 -21.51 11.97
N ARG A 355 11.30 -21.44 13.19
CA ARG A 355 10.11 -20.63 13.46
C ARG A 355 10.48 -19.16 13.41
N LYS A 356 9.74 -18.38 12.62
CA LYS A 356 9.93 -16.93 12.51
C LYS A 356 8.65 -16.24 12.95
N GLU A 357 8.63 -15.85 14.22
CA GLU A 357 7.53 -15.08 14.77
C GLU A 357 7.54 -13.65 14.22
N ILE A 358 6.35 -13.11 14.00
CA ILE A 358 6.13 -11.73 13.59
C ILE A 358 5.15 -11.09 14.57
N GLY A 359 5.24 -9.79 14.76
CA GLY A 359 4.25 -9.04 15.55
C GLY A 359 3.05 -8.59 14.70
N THR A 360 1.99 -8.12 15.37
CA THR A 360 0.74 -7.63 14.77
C THR A 360 0.98 -6.62 13.65
N GLN A 361 1.88 -5.65 13.83
CA GLN A 361 2.16 -4.65 12.81
C GLN A 361 2.59 -5.27 11.46
N LYS A 362 3.49 -6.25 11.49
CA LYS A 362 3.93 -6.96 10.28
C LYS A 362 2.82 -7.84 9.71
N LEU A 363 2.00 -8.45 10.58
CA LEU A 363 0.81 -9.18 10.14
C LEU A 363 -0.19 -8.27 9.41
N CYS A 364 -0.45 -7.06 9.91
CA CYS A 364 -1.33 -6.08 9.25
C CYS A 364 -0.82 -5.71 7.85
N VAL A 365 0.50 -5.52 7.68
CA VAL A 365 1.09 -5.26 6.35
C VAL A 365 0.84 -6.43 5.40
N LEU A 366 1.08 -7.66 5.86
CA LEU A 366 0.85 -8.86 5.06
C LEU A 366 -0.64 -9.04 4.71
N MET A 367 -1.53 -8.83 5.68
CA MET A 367 -2.98 -8.85 5.49
C MET A 367 -3.40 -7.86 4.40
N TYR A 368 -2.90 -6.63 4.47
CA TYR A 368 -3.18 -5.60 3.47
C TYR A 368 -2.69 -6.01 2.08
N MET A 369 -1.45 -6.47 1.96
CA MET A 369 -0.87 -6.91 0.68
C MET A 369 -1.66 -8.08 0.05
N VAL A 370 -2.16 -9.02 0.87
CA VAL A 370 -3.03 -10.12 0.41
C VAL A 370 -4.35 -9.58 -0.10
N ASN A 371 -5.00 -8.69 0.66
CA ASN A 371 -6.28 -8.09 0.27
C ASN A 371 -6.15 -7.23 -1.01
N TYR A 372 -5.06 -6.47 -1.13
CA TYR A 372 -4.72 -5.71 -2.33
C TYR A 372 -4.59 -6.64 -3.55
N LEU A 373 -3.77 -7.69 -3.44
CA LEU A 373 -3.58 -8.67 -4.52
C LEU A 373 -4.91 -9.31 -4.94
N LYS A 374 -5.72 -9.76 -3.98
CA LYS A 374 -7.05 -10.33 -4.24
C LYS A 374 -7.97 -9.35 -4.96
N SER A 375 -7.96 -8.08 -4.54
CA SER A 375 -8.81 -7.04 -5.14
C SER A 375 -8.41 -6.76 -6.59
N VAL A 376 -7.11 -6.69 -6.86
CA VAL A 376 -6.57 -6.50 -8.22
C VAL A 376 -6.91 -7.70 -9.12
N VAL A 377 -6.65 -8.93 -8.66
CA VAL A 377 -6.94 -10.15 -9.44
C VAL A 377 -8.43 -10.31 -9.68
N LYS A 378 -9.27 -10.11 -8.66
CA LYS A 378 -10.73 -10.14 -8.81
C LYS A 378 -11.19 -9.13 -9.88
N ARG A 379 -10.71 -7.88 -9.78
CA ARG A 379 -11.08 -6.84 -10.74
C ARG A 379 -10.61 -7.16 -12.16
N LYS A 380 -9.41 -7.72 -12.30
CA LYS A 380 -8.90 -8.22 -13.58
C LYS A 380 -9.90 -9.21 -14.19
N ASN A 381 -10.26 -10.25 -13.45
CA ASN A 381 -11.16 -11.30 -13.91
C ASN A 381 -12.54 -10.76 -14.33
N GLU A 382 -13.04 -9.71 -13.68
CA GLU A 382 -14.32 -9.06 -14.01
C GLU A 382 -14.32 -8.26 -15.33
N ILE A 383 -13.17 -7.70 -15.71
CA ILE A 383 -13.09 -6.71 -16.81
C ILE A 383 -12.23 -7.15 -17.99
N TRP A 384 -11.30 -8.09 -17.85
CA TRP A 384 -10.27 -8.37 -18.86
C TRP A 384 -10.85 -8.73 -20.23
N ASN A 385 -11.94 -9.50 -20.26
CA ASN A 385 -12.60 -9.90 -21.51
C ASN A 385 -13.40 -8.77 -22.18
N LYS A 386 -13.63 -7.66 -21.48
CA LYS A 386 -14.32 -6.47 -21.98
C LYS A 386 -13.35 -5.42 -22.53
N LEU A 387 -12.05 -5.63 -22.35
CA LEU A 387 -11.00 -4.71 -22.78
C LEU A 387 -10.39 -5.18 -24.10
N ASN A 388 -10.10 -4.23 -25.00
CA ASN A 388 -9.24 -4.48 -26.15
C ASN A 388 -7.77 -4.59 -25.70
N GLU A 389 -6.87 -5.04 -26.59
CA GLU A 389 -5.47 -5.27 -26.23
C GLU A 389 -4.73 -3.98 -25.80
N GLU A 390 -5.02 -2.84 -26.42
CA GLU A 390 -4.43 -1.56 -26.04
C GLU A 390 -4.83 -1.14 -24.62
N ALA A 391 -6.11 -1.29 -24.27
CA ALA A 391 -6.64 -0.99 -22.95
C ALA A 391 -6.08 -1.94 -21.87
N LYS A 392 -5.86 -3.22 -22.20
CA LYS A 392 -5.20 -4.17 -21.29
C LYS A 392 -3.79 -3.70 -20.94
N VAL A 393 -3.01 -3.23 -21.91
CA VAL A 393 -1.66 -2.69 -21.69
C VAL A 393 -1.70 -1.45 -20.80
N LYS A 394 -2.58 -0.47 -21.10
CA LYS A 394 -2.74 0.75 -20.28
C LYS A 394 -3.06 0.42 -18.81
N MET A 395 -3.99 -0.52 -18.59
CA MET A 395 -4.39 -0.96 -17.26
C MET A 395 -3.24 -1.68 -16.54
N ALA A 396 -2.52 -2.55 -17.26
CA ALA A 396 -1.41 -3.32 -16.73
C ALA A 396 -0.30 -2.42 -16.20
N VAL A 397 0.10 -1.40 -16.95
CA VAL A 397 1.15 -0.44 -16.55
C VAL A 397 0.79 0.26 -15.23
N LYS A 398 -0.44 0.78 -15.10
CA LYS A 398 -0.87 1.48 -13.87
C LYS A 398 -0.91 0.55 -12.65
N ILE A 399 -1.45 -0.66 -12.80
CA ILE A 399 -1.45 -1.67 -11.71
C ILE A 399 -0.02 -2.05 -11.32
N ASN A 400 0.85 -2.29 -12.31
CA ASN A 400 2.20 -2.77 -12.06
C ASN A 400 3.04 -1.71 -11.33
N SER A 401 2.91 -0.43 -11.74
CA SER A 401 3.54 0.71 -11.08
C SER A 401 3.11 0.86 -9.62
N LEU A 402 1.78 0.83 -9.34
CA LEU A 402 1.28 0.92 -7.97
C LEU A 402 1.75 -0.28 -7.11
N THR A 403 1.77 -1.47 -7.71
CA THR A 403 2.22 -2.69 -7.03
C THR A 403 3.71 -2.67 -6.74
N GLY A 404 4.52 -2.08 -7.63
CA GLY A 404 5.94 -1.83 -7.40
C GLY A 404 6.15 -0.93 -6.18
N ALA A 405 5.45 0.20 -6.12
CA ALA A 405 5.51 1.11 -4.98
C ALA A 405 5.10 0.43 -3.66
N LEU A 406 4.07 -0.43 -3.68
CA LEU A 406 3.64 -1.22 -2.51
C LEU A 406 4.72 -2.21 -2.06
N ARG A 407 5.37 -2.91 -3.00
CA ARG A 407 6.44 -3.89 -2.71
C ARG A 407 7.65 -3.25 -2.03
N GLU A 408 8.01 -2.02 -2.41
CA GLU A 408 9.10 -1.27 -1.79
C GLU A 408 8.86 -0.99 -0.30
N ARG A 409 7.61 -0.97 0.15
CA ARG A 409 7.27 -0.84 1.58
C ARG A 409 7.65 -2.08 2.40
N GLN A 410 8.00 -3.20 1.76
CA GLN A 410 8.50 -4.47 2.31
C GLN A 410 7.72 -4.99 3.54
N ASN A 411 8.05 -4.48 4.72
CA ASN A 411 7.59 -4.96 6.01
C ASN A 411 6.72 -3.94 6.77
N LYS A 412 6.49 -2.77 6.20
CA LYS A 412 6.27 -1.54 6.97
C LYS A 412 5.44 -0.56 6.14
N ILE A 413 4.14 -0.51 6.43
CA ILE A 413 3.20 0.45 5.85
C ILE A 413 2.41 1.06 7.01
N SER A 414 2.27 2.39 7.00
CA SER A 414 1.46 3.12 7.97
C SER A 414 -0.03 3.08 7.60
N ILE A 415 -0.92 3.47 8.52
CA ILE A 415 -2.37 3.47 8.24
C ILE A 415 -2.68 4.54 7.18
N SER A 416 -2.03 5.71 7.25
CA SER A 416 -2.20 6.74 6.23
C SER A 416 -1.67 6.34 4.86
N GLU A 417 -0.60 5.56 4.79
CA GLU A 417 -0.12 5.01 3.53
C GLU A 417 -1.12 3.99 2.97
N ILE A 418 -1.67 3.10 3.80
CA ILE A 418 -2.74 2.17 3.39
C ILE A 418 -3.91 2.94 2.76
N GLU A 419 -4.39 3.99 3.42
CA GLU A 419 -5.45 4.87 2.88
C GLU A 419 -5.07 5.45 1.52
N SER A 420 -3.81 5.86 1.35
CA SER A 420 -3.31 6.45 0.10
C SER A 420 -3.24 5.42 -1.03
N PHE A 421 -2.78 4.19 -0.75
CA PHE A 421 -2.81 3.08 -1.72
C PHE A 421 -4.24 2.69 -2.09
N ASP A 422 -5.18 2.66 -1.14
CA ASP A 422 -6.58 2.34 -1.42
C ASP A 422 -7.26 3.39 -2.31
N LEU A 423 -6.96 4.66 -2.08
CA LEU A 423 -7.43 5.76 -2.93
C LEU A 423 -6.88 5.67 -4.35
N GLU A 424 -5.59 5.33 -4.52
CA GLU A 424 -5.00 5.13 -5.85
C GLU A 424 -5.50 3.84 -6.52
N LEU A 425 -5.74 2.77 -5.77
CA LEU A 425 -6.38 1.56 -6.30
C LEU A 425 -7.81 1.88 -6.78
N LYS A 426 -8.56 2.69 -6.03
CA LYS A 426 -9.89 3.16 -6.42
C LYS A 426 -9.85 3.99 -7.71
N ARG A 427 -8.86 4.88 -7.86
CA ARG A 427 -8.60 5.62 -9.11
C ARG A 427 -8.36 4.66 -10.28
N ILE A 428 -7.52 3.63 -10.09
CA ILE A 428 -7.25 2.60 -11.12
C ILE A 428 -8.53 1.82 -11.46
N VAL A 429 -9.39 1.52 -10.49
CA VAL A 429 -10.69 0.87 -10.75
C VAL A 429 -11.56 1.75 -11.66
N ARG A 430 -11.62 3.07 -11.44
CA ARG A 430 -12.33 4.01 -12.32
C ARG A 430 -11.70 4.13 -13.70
N PHE A 431 -10.38 4.10 -13.77
CA PHE A 431 -9.68 4.02 -15.04
C PHE A 431 -10.10 2.78 -15.84
N GLY A 432 -10.19 1.62 -15.17
CA GLY A 432 -10.74 0.40 -15.76
C GLY A 432 -12.18 0.56 -16.25
N ASP A 433 -13.05 1.24 -15.50
CA ASP A 433 -14.43 1.54 -15.93
C ASP A 433 -14.46 2.38 -17.21
N LEU A 434 -13.59 3.38 -17.33
CA LEU A 434 -13.44 4.20 -18.53
C LEU A 434 -12.92 3.38 -19.73
N LEU A 435 -11.93 2.53 -19.50
CA LEU A 435 -11.36 1.67 -20.55
C LEU A 435 -12.35 0.64 -21.11
N ILE A 436 -13.32 0.17 -20.29
CA ILE A 436 -14.41 -0.68 -20.78
C ILE A 436 -15.26 0.08 -21.80
N LEU A 437 -15.55 1.37 -21.55
CA LEU A 437 -16.30 2.21 -22.48
C LEU A 437 -15.47 2.50 -23.73
N GLU A 438 -14.17 2.76 -23.60
CA GLU A 438 -13.29 2.92 -24.77
C GLU A 438 -13.28 1.64 -25.63
N SER A 439 -13.27 0.47 -25.00
CA SER A 439 -13.19 -0.83 -25.68
C SER A 439 -14.51 -1.28 -26.28
N CYS A 440 -15.64 -0.61 -25.99
CA CYS A 440 -16.94 -1.07 -26.46
C CYS A 440 -17.14 -0.77 -27.96
N GLY A 441 -17.85 -1.66 -28.66
CA GLY A 441 -18.12 -1.53 -30.09
C GLY A 441 -18.98 -0.31 -30.45
N GLU A 442 -19.76 0.22 -29.50
CA GLU A 442 -20.58 1.41 -29.68
C GLU A 442 -19.74 2.70 -29.66
N PHE A 443 -18.62 2.73 -28.92
CA PHE A 443 -17.77 3.89 -28.80
C PHE A 443 -16.83 4.05 -30.01
N GLN A 444 -16.33 2.95 -30.58
CA GLN A 444 -15.34 2.98 -31.66
C GLN A 444 -15.78 3.82 -32.88
N PRO A 445 -17.02 3.70 -33.40
CA PRO A 445 -17.51 4.55 -34.50
C PRO A 445 -17.71 6.02 -34.10
N LEU A 446 -17.86 6.28 -32.80
CA LEU A 446 -18.15 7.61 -32.24
C LEU A 446 -16.89 8.37 -31.83
N LYS A 447 -15.70 7.79 -32.00
CA LYS A 447 -14.40 8.40 -31.65
C LYS A 447 -14.08 9.69 -32.43
N THR A 448 -14.86 10.02 -33.46
CA THR A 448 -14.77 11.26 -34.25
C THR A 448 -15.83 12.30 -33.86
N LYS A 449 -16.88 11.91 -33.12
CA LYS A 449 -17.94 12.84 -32.70
C LYS A 449 -17.44 13.72 -31.57
N LYS A 450 -17.47 15.05 -31.78
CA LYS A 450 -16.94 16.05 -30.84
C LYS A 450 -17.50 15.90 -29.43
N GLU A 451 -18.81 15.73 -29.27
CA GLU A 451 -19.48 15.61 -27.97
C GLU A 451 -18.98 14.40 -27.17
N VAL A 452 -18.94 13.21 -27.80
CA VAL A 452 -18.47 11.96 -27.17
C VAL A 452 -17.00 12.06 -26.79
N VAL A 453 -16.16 12.61 -27.67
CA VAL A 453 -14.74 12.82 -27.40
C VAL A 453 -14.52 13.82 -26.26
N GLN A 454 -15.32 14.88 -26.17
CA GLN A 454 -15.24 15.84 -25.07
C GLN A 454 -15.61 15.20 -23.72
N CYS A 455 -16.67 14.41 -23.67
CA CYS A 455 -17.05 13.65 -22.47
C CYS A 455 -15.94 12.66 -22.05
N PHE A 456 -15.36 11.96 -23.03
CA PHE A 456 -14.26 11.02 -22.77
C PHE A 456 -13.03 11.73 -22.19
N ARG A 457 -12.58 12.81 -22.84
CA ARG A 457 -11.43 13.60 -22.37
C ARG A 457 -11.66 14.19 -20.98
N LYS A 458 -12.86 14.68 -20.69
CA LYS A 458 -13.21 15.16 -19.35
C LYS A 458 -13.04 14.07 -18.29
N ALA A 459 -13.51 12.85 -18.56
CA ALA A 459 -13.33 11.73 -17.62
C ALA A 459 -11.85 11.34 -17.47
N GLU A 460 -11.11 11.28 -18.58
CA GLU A 460 -9.69 10.96 -18.60
C GLU A 460 -8.84 12.00 -17.85
N GLU A 461 -9.07 13.29 -18.06
CA GLU A 461 -8.38 14.39 -17.38
C GLU A 461 -8.60 14.36 -15.86
N LEU A 462 -9.82 14.05 -15.40
CA LEU A 462 -10.13 13.95 -13.98
C LEU A 462 -9.41 12.76 -13.32
N ILE A 463 -9.35 11.61 -13.99
CA ILE A 463 -8.68 10.39 -13.49
C ILE A 463 -7.16 10.57 -13.45
N SER A 464 -6.60 11.14 -14.52
CA SER A 464 -5.15 11.31 -14.71
C SER A 464 -4.58 12.55 -13.99
N ARG A 465 -5.40 13.27 -13.22
CA ARG A 465 -4.99 14.46 -12.49
C ARG A 465 -3.87 14.17 -11.48
N PHE A 466 -2.80 14.96 -11.54
CA PHE A 466 -1.63 14.87 -10.63
C PHE A 466 -1.90 15.48 -9.25
N SER A 467 -2.98 15.06 -8.60
CA SER A 467 -3.35 15.43 -7.23
C SER A 467 -3.79 14.17 -6.48
N ARG A 468 -3.84 14.22 -5.14
CA ARG A 468 -4.41 13.14 -4.33
C ARG A 468 -5.83 12.80 -4.77
N TYR A 469 -6.16 11.51 -4.87
CA TYR A 469 -7.53 11.07 -5.15
C TYR A 469 -8.39 11.25 -3.91
N THR A 470 -9.58 11.81 -4.05
CA THR A 470 -10.49 12.10 -2.93
C THR A 470 -11.89 11.57 -3.24
N SER A 471 -12.76 11.53 -2.23
CA SER A 471 -14.18 11.18 -2.43
C SER A 471 -14.85 12.15 -3.41
N ASP A 472 -14.62 13.46 -3.27
CA ASP A 472 -15.17 14.47 -4.17
C ASP A 472 -14.70 14.26 -5.62
N LEU A 473 -13.41 13.94 -5.81
CA LEU A 473 -12.89 13.66 -7.14
C LEU A 473 -13.49 12.35 -7.71
N ASP A 474 -13.71 11.33 -6.89
CA ASP A 474 -14.38 10.10 -7.31
C ASP A 474 -15.82 10.35 -7.77
N GLU A 475 -16.57 11.21 -7.07
CA GLU A 475 -17.92 11.62 -7.47
C GLU A 475 -17.91 12.38 -8.81
N MET A 476 -16.93 13.28 -9.00
CA MET A 476 -16.75 13.98 -10.27
C MET A 476 -16.42 13.01 -11.42
N VAL A 477 -15.54 12.04 -11.18
CA VAL A 477 -15.19 11.00 -12.18
C VAL A 477 -16.40 10.14 -12.52
N LEU A 478 -17.15 9.69 -11.51
CA LEU A 478 -18.37 8.90 -11.70
C LEU A 478 -19.40 9.65 -12.55
N LYS A 479 -19.61 10.94 -12.26
CA LYS A 479 -20.49 11.80 -13.05
C LYS A 479 -20.00 11.94 -14.49
N ALA A 480 -18.71 12.17 -14.71
CA ALA A 480 -18.14 12.28 -16.05
C ALA A 480 -18.25 10.96 -16.86
N ILE A 481 -18.04 9.80 -16.21
CA ILE A 481 -18.26 8.48 -16.81
C ILE A 481 -19.73 8.28 -17.16
N GLN A 482 -20.66 8.74 -16.32
CA GLN A 482 -22.09 8.64 -16.58
C GLN A 482 -22.53 9.52 -17.75
N GLU A 483 -22.05 10.76 -17.81
CA GLU A 483 -22.26 11.67 -18.95
C GLU A 483 -21.74 11.05 -20.26
N LEU A 484 -20.56 10.39 -20.23
CA LEU A 484 -20.02 9.67 -21.38
C LEU A 484 -20.93 8.50 -21.80
N LYS A 485 -21.45 7.71 -20.86
CA LYS A 485 -22.38 6.61 -21.17
C LYS A 485 -23.65 7.13 -21.83
N GLU A 486 -24.19 8.24 -21.35
CA GLU A 486 -25.36 8.89 -21.94
C GLU A 486 -25.05 9.41 -23.34
N ALA A 487 -23.91 10.09 -23.52
CA ALA A 487 -23.47 10.57 -24.83
C ALA A 487 -23.29 9.44 -25.86
N ILE A 488 -22.75 8.29 -25.45
CA ILE A 488 -22.63 7.09 -26.30
C ILE A 488 -24.02 6.60 -26.71
N LYS A 489 -24.94 6.43 -25.73
CA LYS A 489 -26.30 5.95 -25.99
C LYS A 489 -27.11 6.87 -26.90
N SER A 490 -27.07 8.17 -26.66
CA SER A 490 -27.79 9.16 -27.48
C SER A 490 -27.26 9.25 -28.92
N ASN A 491 -26.02 8.80 -29.14
CA ASN A 491 -25.38 8.80 -30.45
C ASN A 491 -25.28 7.43 -31.11
N ALA A 492 -25.77 6.38 -30.44
CA ALA A 492 -25.76 5.01 -30.94
C ALA A 492 -26.77 4.86 -32.08
N THR A 493 -26.31 4.30 -33.20
CA THR A 493 -27.20 3.81 -34.26
C THR A 493 -27.73 2.43 -33.86
N LEU A 494 -29.01 2.14 -34.15
CA LEU A 494 -29.63 0.84 -33.88
C LEU A 494 -28.72 -0.30 -34.32
N SER A 495 -28.42 -1.23 -33.41
CA SER A 495 -27.63 -2.42 -33.75
C SER A 495 -28.44 -3.38 -34.63
N PRO A 496 -27.80 -4.25 -35.44
CA PRO A 496 -28.49 -5.27 -36.22
C PRO A 496 -29.36 -6.22 -35.37
N LYS A 497 -29.01 -6.40 -34.08
CA LYS A 497 -29.78 -7.21 -33.14
C LYS A 497 -31.05 -6.48 -32.71
N GLU A 498 -30.94 -5.20 -32.33
CA GLU A 498 -32.09 -4.37 -31.99
C GLU A 498 -33.03 -4.19 -33.18
N MET A 499 -32.48 -4.00 -34.39
CA MET A 499 -33.26 -3.95 -35.63
C MET A 499 -34.08 -5.24 -35.82
N LYS A 500 -33.47 -6.42 -35.62
CA LYS A 500 -34.18 -7.71 -35.67
C LYS A 500 -35.24 -7.86 -34.59
N GLU A 501 -34.96 -7.42 -33.36
CA GLU A 501 -35.92 -7.48 -32.25
C GLU A 501 -37.13 -6.55 -32.50
N ILE A 502 -36.88 -5.33 -32.98
CA ILE A 502 -37.92 -4.38 -33.40
C ILE A 502 -38.75 -4.98 -34.54
N HIS A 503 -38.10 -5.54 -35.57
CA HIS A 503 -38.77 -6.21 -36.67
C HIS A 503 -39.66 -7.37 -36.18
N MET A 504 -39.14 -8.24 -35.30
CA MET A 504 -39.91 -9.36 -34.74
C MET A 504 -41.07 -8.92 -33.84
N ALA A 505 -40.91 -7.83 -33.09
CA ALA A 505 -41.99 -7.30 -32.25
C ALA A 505 -43.11 -6.72 -33.12
N MET A 506 -42.77 -6.00 -34.18
CA MET A 506 -43.72 -5.39 -35.11
C MET A 506 -44.42 -6.44 -35.99
N SER A 507 -43.71 -7.49 -36.41
CA SER A 507 -44.25 -8.51 -37.34
C SER A 507 -45.40 -9.34 -36.76
N LYS A 508 -45.53 -9.43 -35.43
CA LYS A 508 -46.67 -10.10 -34.77
C LYS A 508 -48.03 -9.49 -35.13
N ASN A 509 -48.04 -8.20 -35.50
CA ASN A 509 -49.25 -7.45 -35.82
C ASN A 509 -49.49 -7.33 -37.34
N PHE A 510 -48.68 -7.97 -38.17
CA PHE A 510 -48.88 -7.99 -39.62
C PHE A 510 -49.92 -9.06 -40.00
N TYR A 511 -50.76 -8.81 -41.00
CA TYR A 511 -51.71 -9.81 -41.51
C TYR A 511 -50.94 -11.01 -42.07
N GLY A 512 -51.01 -12.16 -41.39
CA GLY A 512 -50.17 -13.35 -41.67
C GLY A 512 -49.17 -13.71 -40.55
N GLY A 513 -49.13 -12.95 -39.46
CA GLY A 513 -48.33 -13.24 -38.26
C GLY A 513 -46.82 -13.19 -38.53
N SER A 514 -46.05 -14.02 -37.83
CA SER A 514 -44.58 -14.10 -37.93
C SER A 514 -44.03 -14.38 -39.34
N SER A 515 -44.90 -14.79 -40.27
CA SER A 515 -44.58 -15.16 -41.65
C SER A 515 -44.87 -14.04 -42.66
N ALA A 516 -45.44 -12.92 -42.24
CA ALA A 516 -45.76 -11.79 -43.11
C ALA A 516 -44.56 -10.85 -43.27
N GLN A 517 -44.20 -10.52 -44.51
CA GLN A 517 -43.17 -9.50 -44.84
C GLN A 517 -43.83 -8.12 -44.95
N GLY A 518 -43.85 -7.38 -43.85
CA GLY A 518 -43.93 -5.92 -43.95
C GLY A 518 -42.61 -5.37 -44.49
N HIS A 519 -42.65 -4.30 -45.27
CA HIS A 519 -41.43 -3.67 -45.81
C HIS A 519 -41.12 -2.37 -45.09
N TRP A 520 -39.88 -2.22 -44.65
CA TRP A 520 -39.41 -1.02 -43.98
C TRP A 520 -38.89 0.01 -44.98
N PHE A 521 -39.21 1.27 -44.76
CA PHE A 521 -38.84 2.40 -45.59
C PHE A 521 -38.34 3.56 -44.73
N LYS A 522 -37.65 4.51 -45.37
CA LYS A 522 -37.27 5.81 -44.81
C LYS A 522 -38.02 6.90 -45.55
N CYS A 523 -38.55 7.86 -44.79
CA CYS A 523 -39.13 9.08 -45.37
C CYS A 523 -38.04 9.91 -46.09
N PRO A 524 -38.38 10.97 -46.83
CA PRO A 524 -37.39 11.83 -47.51
C PRO A 524 -36.32 12.41 -46.57
N ASN A 525 -36.63 12.53 -45.27
CA ASN A 525 -35.71 13.02 -44.23
C ASN A 525 -35.01 11.89 -43.44
N GLY A 526 -35.15 10.62 -43.85
CA GLY A 526 -34.41 9.50 -43.26
C GLY A 526 -35.08 8.75 -42.10
N HIS A 527 -36.26 9.18 -41.63
CA HIS A 527 -36.96 8.53 -40.52
C HIS A 527 -37.62 7.21 -40.95
N PRO A 528 -37.43 6.12 -40.18
CA PRO A 528 -37.95 4.81 -40.53
C PRO A 528 -39.45 4.69 -40.30
N TYR A 529 -40.15 4.05 -41.24
CA TYR A 529 -41.55 3.64 -41.11
C TYR A 529 -41.75 2.29 -41.81
N VAL A 530 -42.85 1.60 -41.51
CA VAL A 530 -43.14 0.27 -42.07
C VAL A 530 -44.48 0.27 -42.79
N ILE A 531 -44.55 -0.44 -43.91
CA ILE A 531 -45.79 -0.72 -44.64
C ILE A 531 -46.13 -2.19 -44.42
N THR A 532 -47.29 -2.48 -43.86
CA THR A 532 -47.62 -3.78 -43.27
C THR A 532 -48.40 -4.71 -44.22
N GLU A 533 -49.66 -4.39 -44.52
CA GLU A 533 -50.67 -5.30 -45.10
C GLU A 533 -50.21 -6.07 -46.35
N CYS A 534 -49.92 -5.38 -47.46
CA CYS A 534 -49.50 -5.95 -48.73
C CYS A 534 -48.04 -5.59 -49.08
N GLY A 535 -47.33 -4.94 -48.16
CA GLY A 535 -45.98 -4.39 -48.39
C GLY A 535 -45.91 -3.23 -49.39
N GLY A 536 -47.03 -2.83 -50.01
CA GLY A 536 -47.14 -1.77 -51.01
C GLY A 536 -47.86 -0.53 -50.48
N ALA A 537 -47.50 0.64 -51.00
CA ALA A 537 -48.08 1.90 -50.58
C ALA A 537 -49.51 2.09 -51.13
N MET A 538 -50.51 2.04 -50.25
CA MET A 538 -51.94 2.22 -50.60
C MET A 538 -52.58 3.46 -49.96
N GLN A 539 -51.90 4.09 -49.00
CA GLN A 539 -52.36 5.30 -48.33
C GLN A 539 -51.20 6.29 -48.20
N VAL A 540 -51.54 7.59 -48.25
CA VAL A 540 -50.61 8.68 -47.95
C VAL A 540 -50.81 9.12 -46.50
N ALA A 541 -49.71 9.16 -45.74
CA ALA A 541 -49.69 9.61 -44.35
C ALA A 541 -48.60 10.67 -44.14
N LYS A 542 -48.57 11.28 -42.94
CA LYS A 542 -47.47 12.17 -42.53
C LYS A 542 -46.50 11.42 -41.62
N CYS A 543 -45.21 11.61 -41.84
CA CYS A 543 -44.15 11.09 -40.98
C CYS A 543 -44.33 11.65 -39.56
N PRO A 544 -44.41 10.80 -38.52
CA PRO A 544 -44.59 11.26 -37.14
C PRO A 544 -43.48 12.20 -36.65
N ASP A 545 -42.26 12.01 -37.13
CA ASP A 545 -41.08 12.75 -36.65
C ASP A 545 -40.87 14.10 -37.35
N CYS A 546 -41.12 14.18 -38.66
CA CYS A 546 -40.79 15.35 -39.46
C CYS A 546 -41.94 15.92 -40.29
N GLY A 547 -43.12 15.31 -40.26
CA GLY A 547 -44.31 15.76 -40.98
C GLY A 547 -44.26 15.59 -42.52
N ALA A 548 -43.15 15.11 -43.08
CA ALA A 548 -43.04 14.82 -44.52
C ALA A 548 -44.08 13.77 -44.95
N LEU A 549 -44.59 13.87 -46.17
CA LEU A 549 -45.53 12.89 -46.71
C LEU A 549 -44.82 11.55 -46.96
N ILE A 550 -45.43 10.47 -46.49
CA ILE A 550 -44.97 9.09 -46.61
C ILE A 550 -46.10 8.20 -47.16
N GLY A 551 -45.77 7.03 -47.67
CA GLY A 551 -46.71 6.12 -48.34
C GLY A 551 -46.90 6.45 -49.83
N GLY A 552 -48.14 6.40 -50.30
CA GLY A 552 -48.46 6.44 -51.74
C GLY A 552 -49.83 5.86 -52.06
N SER A 553 -50.13 5.65 -53.33
CA SER A 553 -51.40 5.06 -53.80
C SER A 553 -51.14 4.04 -54.91
N ASP A 554 -52.02 3.08 -55.08
CA ASP A 554 -51.93 2.05 -56.13
C ASP A 554 -50.59 1.31 -56.17
N HIS A 555 -50.06 0.97 -54.98
CA HIS A 555 -48.74 0.38 -54.78
C HIS A 555 -47.55 1.22 -55.31
N ARG A 556 -47.80 2.49 -55.67
CA ARG A 556 -46.79 3.43 -56.12
C ARG A 556 -46.41 4.39 -55.00
N TYR A 557 -45.14 4.38 -54.63
CA TYR A 557 -44.57 5.23 -53.59
C TYR A 557 -44.48 6.69 -54.05
N LEU A 558 -44.75 7.63 -53.13
CA LEU A 558 -44.36 9.04 -53.30
C LEU A 558 -42.85 9.18 -53.51
N ALA A 559 -42.45 10.21 -54.26
CA ALA A 559 -41.05 10.48 -54.57
C ALA A 559 -40.21 10.78 -53.32
N GLY A 560 -38.96 10.32 -53.32
CA GLY A 560 -37.98 10.59 -52.26
C GLY A 560 -37.98 9.59 -51.10
N GLN A 561 -38.87 8.60 -51.11
CA GLN A 561 -38.86 7.51 -50.12
C GLN A 561 -37.81 6.45 -50.49
N GLN A 562 -37.14 5.90 -49.49
CA GLN A 562 -36.06 4.93 -49.68
C GLN A 562 -36.37 3.63 -48.93
N LEU A 563 -36.02 2.47 -49.51
CA LEU A 563 -36.18 1.18 -48.81
C LEU A 563 -35.17 1.08 -47.66
N PHE A 564 -35.62 0.73 -46.46
CA PHE A 564 -34.78 0.56 -45.28
C PHE A 564 -34.25 -0.87 -45.17
N ARG A 565 -33.33 -1.23 -46.07
CA ARG A 565 -32.82 -2.59 -46.23
C ARG A 565 -32.16 -3.16 -44.98
N GLU A 566 -31.59 -2.31 -44.14
CA GLU A 566 -30.87 -2.74 -42.94
C GLU A 566 -31.81 -3.29 -41.84
N MET A 567 -33.11 -2.99 -41.89
CA MET A 567 -34.10 -3.45 -40.89
C MET A 567 -34.63 -4.87 -41.15
N ASP A 568 -35.03 -5.17 -42.39
CA ASP A 568 -35.72 -6.40 -42.79
C ASP A 568 -34.94 -7.26 -43.80
N GLY A 569 -33.81 -6.76 -44.31
CA GLY A 569 -33.02 -7.43 -45.35
C GLY A 569 -33.66 -7.41 -46.73
N ALA A 570 -34.72 -6.62 -46.95
CA ALA A 570 -35.39 -6.53 -48.23
C ALA A 570 -34.47 -5.91 -49.29
N THR A 571 -34.31 -6.59 -50.42
CA THR A 571 -33.50 -6.08 -51.54
C THR A 571 -34.30 -5.20 -52.50
N ARG A 572 -35.63 -5.32 -52.48
CA ARG A 572 -36.59 -4.59 -53.33
C ARG A 572 -37.91 -4.37 -52.55
N PRO A 573 -38.70 -3.33 -52.88
CA PRO A 573 -40.06 -3.19 -52.38
C PRO A 573 -40.95 -4.37 -52.84
N ALA A 574 -41.98 -4.73 -52.07
CA ALA A 574 -42.96 -5.77 -52.45
C ALA A 574 -43.54 -5.55 -53.85
N TRP A 575 -43.78 -4.29 -54.20
CA TRP A 575 -44.30 -3.88 -55.50
C TRP A 575 -43.25 -3.03 -56.19
N SER A 576 -42.56 -3.63 -57.15
CA SER A 576 -41.65 -2.94 -58.06
C SER A 576 -42.29 -2.91 -59.46
N SER A 577 -41.99 -1.90 -60.26
CA SER A 577 -42.56 -1.67 -61.61
C SER A 577 -42.31 -2.79 -62.64
N GLY A 578 -41.78 -3.95 -62.23
CA GLY A 578 -41.53 -5.12 -63.06
C GLY A 578 -42.67 -6.14 -63.13
N TYR A 579 -43.80 -5.92 -62.46
CA TYR A 579 -45.02 -6.74 -62.59
C TYR A 579 -46.11 -6.01 -63.38
N ASP A 580 -45.75 -5.49 -64.54
CA ASP A 580 -46.75 -5.18 -65.55
C ASP A 580 -47.27 -6.52 -66.10
N MET A 581 -48.52 -6.86 -65.82
CA MET A 581 -49.18 -8.11 -66.25
C MET A 581 -49.24 -8.24 -67.79
N ASN A 582 -48.79 -7.22 -68.53
CA ASN A 582 -48.64 -7.22 -69.99
C ASN A 582 -47.46 -8.06 -70.51
N ASN A 583 -46.60 -8.61 -69.65
CA ASN A 583 -45.44 -9.42 -70.06
C ASN A 583 -45.63 -10.95 -69.98
N PHE A 584 -46.83 -11.43 -69.65
CA PHE A 584 -47.15 -12.86 -69.76
C PHE A 584 -47.88 -13.11 -71.09
N ASP A 585 -47.18 -13.69 -72.07
CA ASP A 585 -47.80 -14.23 -73.28
C ASP A 585 -48.65 -15.45 -72.92
N LEU A 586 -49.97 -15.24 -72.87
CA LEU A 586 -50.97 -16.27 -72.55
C LEU A 586 -51.13 -17.34 -73.65
N ASN A 587 -50.36 -17.30 -74.74
CA ASN A 587 -50.46 -18.30 -75.81
C ASN A 587 -49.56 -19.54 -75.62
N ASN A 588 -48.75 -19.63 -74.56
CA ASN A 588 -47.83 -20.75 -74.36
C ASN A 588 -48.19 -21.68 -73.18
N LEU A 589 -49.48 -21.94 -73.01
CA LEU A 589 -49.96 -23.06 -72.18
C LEU A 589 -50.83 -24.00 -73.04
N ARG A 590 -50.18 -24.99 -73.65
CA ARG A 590 -50.77 -26.27 -74.04
C ARG A 590 -49.91 -27.41 -73.53
#